data_AF-A0A7Y1ZSN5-F1
#
_entry.id   AF-A0A7Y1ZSN5-F1
#
_cell.length_a   1.000
_cell.length_b   1.000
_cell.length_c   1.000
_cell.angle_alpha   90.00
_cell.angle_beta   90.00
_cell.angle_gamma   90.00
#
_symmetry.space_group_name_H-M   'P 1'
#
loop_
_entity.id
_entity.type
_entity.pdbx_description
1 polymer ?
#
loop_
_entity_poly.entity_id
_entity_poly.type
_entity_poly.pdbx_seq_one_letter_code
_entity_poly.pdbx_strand_id
1 'polypeptide(L)'
;MRIKDDAFEFRDQSFVVAAGVVPTPGTLQTVVIEWTAPDDVTPPTVTVTVDGVNVVDGGGSFTSGANALGGVERVQFRFGSNGNVSDPVDTFAIERWEVFSDTAGTTSVFADDFTGYTIGNSLDPNAVAIPPETVDPTIEPGTPYNSSSNEVVVESLGGQ
;
A
#
# COMPACT_ATOMS: atom_id res chain seq x y z
N MET A 1 -7.55 3.76 0.05
CA MET A 1 -7.28 4.43 -1.23
C MET A 1 -7.34 3.40 -2.35
N ARG A 2 -7.74 3.79 -3.56
CA ARG A 2 -7.56 3.02 -4.80
C ARG A 2 -6.63 3.81 -5.69
N ILE A 3 -5.68 3.11 -6.31
CA ILE A 3 -4.77 3.66 -7.30
C ILE A 3 -5.21 3.06 -8.64
N LYS A 4 -5.50 3.91 -9.61
CA LYS A 4 -5.79 3.55 -11.00
C LYS A 4 -4.68 4.07 -11.90
N ASP A 5 -4.76 3.81 -13.20
CA ASP A 5 -3.76 4.28 -14.15
C ASP A 5 -3.65 5.81 -14.22
N ASP A 6 -4.76 6.52 -13.99
CA ASP A 6 -4.88 7.97 -14.20
C ASP A 6 -5.55 8.72 -13.04
N ALA A 7 -5.83 8.04 -11.91
CA ALA A 7 -6.52 8.67 -10.78
C ALA A 7 -6.28 7.97 -9.44
N PHE A 8 -6.23 8.77 -8.38
CA PHE A 8 -6.44 8.30 -7.02
C PHE A 8 -7.92 8.42 -6.65
N GLU A 9 -8.49 7.37 -6.06
CA GLU A 9 -9.87 7.39 -5.54
C GLU A 9 -9.92 7.00 -4.07
N PHE A 10 -10.83 7.63 -3.35
CA PHE A 10 -11.06 7.39 -1.93
C PHE A 10 -12.47 6.84 -1.74
N ARG A 11 -12.58 5.69 -1.08
CA ARG A 11 -13.87 5.04 -0.85
C ARG A 11 -14.69 5.84 0.14
N ASP A 12 -15.97 6.01 -0.16
CA ASP A 12 -16.95 6.67 0.72
C ASP A 12 -16.57 8.10 1.11
N GLN A 13 -15.71 8.74 0.31
CA GLN A 13 -15.28 10.12 0.47
C GLN A 13 -15.61 10.89 -0.81
N SER A 14 -15.95 12.18 -0.66
CA SER A 14 -16.20 13.08 -1.78
C SER A 14 -15.38 14.35 -1.60
N PHE A 15 -14.33 14.47 -2.38
CA PHE A 15 -13.52 15.68 -2.50
C PHE A 15 -12.87 15.72 -3.88
N VAL A 16 -12.39 16.90 -4.28
CA VAL A 16 -11.61 17.04 -5.52
C VAL A 16 -10.17 16.67 -5.22
N VAL A 17 -9.59 15.78 -6.02
CA VAL A 17 -8.16 15.46 -5.90
C VAL A 17 -7.34 16.65 -6.42
N ALA A 18 -6.33 17.05 -5.67
CA ALA A 18 -5.48 18.20 -6.01
C ALA A 18 -4.84 18.04 -7.41
N ALA A 19 -4.74 19.15 -8.15
CA ALA A 19 -4.17 19.14 -9.49
C ALA A 19 -2.71 18.63 -9.49
N GLY A 20 -2.39 17.72 -10.40
CA GLY A 20 -1.06 17.11 -10.52
C GLY A 20 -0.83 15.93 -9.57
N VAL A 21 -1.71 15.67 -8.61
CA VAL A 21 -1.69 14.46 -7.79
C VAL A 21 -2.33 13.32 -8.58
N VAL A 22 -1.53 12.67 -9.40
CA VAL A 22 -1.95 11.59 -10.30
C VAL A 22 -0.97 10.42 -10.22
N PRO A 23 -1.46 9.16 -10.30
CA PRO A 23 -0.59 8.01 -10.44
C PRO A 23 0.29 8.14 -11.69
N THR A 24 1.57 7.76 -11.56
CA THR A 24 2.50 7.72 -12.69
C THR A 24 3.03 6.29 -12.85
N PRO A 25 2.35 5.43 -13.63
CA PRO A 25 2.80 4.06 -13.87
C PRO A 25 4.27 3.99 -14.30
N GLY A 26 5.02 3.04 -13.74
CA GLY A 26 6.45 2.89 -13.97
C GLY A 26 7.35 3.84 -13.15
N THR A 27 6.77 4.73 -12.34
CA THR A 27 7.51 5.58 -11.40
C THR A 27 7.05 5.32 -9.97
N LEU A 28 8.00 5.19 -9.04
CA LEU A 28 7.68 5.07 -7.62
C LEU A 28 7.24 6.42 -7.08
N GLN A 29 6.15 6.42 -6.31
CA GLN A 29 5.59 7.60 -5.67
C GLN A 29 5.52 7.37 -4.17
N THR A 30 5.89 8.39 -3.39
CA THR A 30 5.81 8.32 -1.93
C THR A 30 4.40 8.63 -1.49
N VAL A 31 3.72 7.66 -0.87
CA VAL A 31 2.40 7.85 -0.26
C VAL A 31 2.56 7.91 1.25
N VAL A 32 2.10 9.00 1.88
CA VAL A 32 2.03 9.11 3.34
C VAL A 32 0.57 9.20 3.75
N ILE A 33 0.17 8.37 4.70
CA ILE A 33 -1.16 8.37 5.30
C ILE A 33 -0.99 8.65 6.79
N GLU A 34 -1.49 9.79 7.25
CA GLU A 34 -1.62 10.09 8.67
C GLU A 34 -3.03 9.67 9.13
N TRP A 35 -3.10 8.83 10.15
CA TRP A 35 -4.35 8.36 10.74
C TRP A 35 -4.44 8.82 12.20
N THR A 36 -5.26 9.82 12.46
CA THR A 36 -5.38 10.45 13.78
C THR A 36 -6.69 10.02 14.42
N ALA A 37 -6.61 8.96 15.23
CA ALA A 37 -7.70 8.46 16.05
C ALA A 37 -7.66 9.12 17.44
N PRO A 38 -8.67 9.90 17.84
CA PRO A 38 -8.65 10.56 19.14
C PRO A 38 -9.00 9.62 20.30
N ASP A 39 -9.76 8.55 20.02
CA ASP A 39 -10.15 7.49 20.94
C ASP A 39 -10.70 6.27 20.15
N ASP A 40 -11.19 5.25 20.87
CA ASP A 40 -11.70 4.00 20.28
C ASP A 40 -13.16 4.06 19.81
N VAL A 41 -13.83 5.21 19.91
CA VAL A 41 -15.27 5.37 19.59
C VAL A 41 -15.58 6.50 18.61
N THR A 42 -14.60 7.36 18.33
CA THR A 42 -14.70 8.50 17.42
C THR A 42 -13.98 8.17 16.12
N PRO A 43 -14.63 8.36 14.95
CA PRO A 43 -13.97 8.15 13.67
C PRO A 43 -12.70 9.02 13.50
N PRO A 44 -11.57 8.44 13.11
CA PRO A 44 -10.32 9.15 12.88
C PRO A 44 -10.40 10.16 11.75
N THR A 45 -9.52 11.15 11.84
CA THR A 45 -9.20 12.02 10.71
C THR A 45 -8.02 11.45 9.94
N VAL A 46 -8.08 11.55 8.63
CA VAL A 46 -7.09 10.97 7.72
C VAL A 46 -6.55 12.06 6.81
N THR A 47 -5.24 12.22 6.80
CA THR A 47 -4.52 13.06 5.83
C THR A 47 -3.74 12.14 4.91
N VAL A 48 -3.80 12.40 3.60
CA VAL A 48 -3.01 11.64 2.62
C VAL A 48 -2.21 12.61 1.77
N THR A 49 -0.93 12.30 1.59
CA THR A 49 -0.08 12.99 0.64
C THR A 49 0.53 12.01 -0.35
N VAL A 50 0.75 12.48 -1.57
CA VAL A 50 1.49 11.78 -2.62
C VAL A 50 2.60 12.70 -3.08
N ASP A 51 3.85 12.21 -3.03
CA ASP A 51 5.07 12.97 -3.30
C ASP A 51 5.13 14.30 -2.52
N GLY A 52 4.62 14.28 -1.28
CA GLY A 52 4.55 15.43 -0.39
C GLY A 52 3.38 16.40 -0.63
N VAL A 53 2.57 16.20 -1.68
CA VAL A 53 1.41 17.04 -1.98
C VAL A 53 0.14 16.43 -1.38
N ASN A 54 -0.66 17.23 -0.68
CA ASN A 54 -1.93 16.77 -0.12
C ASN A 54 -2.91 16.38 -1.23
N VAL A 55 -3.58 15.23 -1.08
CA VAL A 55 -4.51 14.73 -2.10
C VAL A 55 -5.80 15.53 -2.18
N VAL A 56 -6.22 16.19 -1.10
CA VAL A 56 -7.44 17.03 -1.08
C VAL A 56 -7.10 18.39 -1.67
N ASP A 57 -7.82 18.83 -2.70
CA ASP A 57 -7.63 20.16 -3.28
C ASP A 57 -7.89 21.26 -2.24
N GLY A 58 -6.99 22.23 -2.17
CA GLY A 58 -6.95 23.23 -1.08
C GLY A 58 -6.38 22.72 0.26
N GLY A 59 -6.04 21.44 0.35
CA GLY A 59 -5.43 20.79 1.52
C GLY A 59 -6.44 20.31 2.57
N GLY A 60 -5.91 19.64 3.59
CA GLY A 60 -6.66 19.21 4.79
C GLY A 60 -6.74 17.69 4.97
N SER A 61 -7.70 17.29 5.79
CA SER A 61 -7.98 15.90 6.15
C SER A 61 -9.45 15.57 5.88
N PHE A 62 -9.77 14.29 5.75
CA PHE A 62 -11.16 13.81 5.73
C PHE A 62 -11.41 12.85 6.90
N THR A 63 -12.66 12.76 7.35
CA THR A 63 -13.05 11.81 8.41
C THR A 63 -13.28 10.43 7.79
N SER A 64 -12.74 9.38 8.42
CA SER A 64 -13.01 8.01 7.98
C SER A 64 -14.50 7.65 8.13
N GLY A 65 -14.91 6.54 7.51
CA GLY A 65 -16.27 6.02 7.70
C GLY A 65 -16.57 5.71 9.16
N ALA A 66 -17.85 5.82 9.56
CA ALA A 66 -18.27 5.73 10.97
C ALA A 66 -17.93 4.40 11.69
N ASN A 67 -17.63 3.34 10.94
CA ASN A 67 -17.26 2.03 11.48
C ASN A 67 -15.74 1.80 11.56
N ALA A 68 -14.94 2.72 11.01
CA ALA A 68 -13.51 2.74 11.23
C ALA A 68 -13.28 3.53 12.52
N LEU A 69 -12.95 2.85 13.61
CA LEU A 69 -12.76 3.43 14.94
C LEU A 69 -11.39 2.99 15.46
N GLY A 70 -10.81 3.80 16.36
CA GLY A 70 -9.50 3.52 16.94
C GLY A 70 -8.34 3.62 15.95
N GLY A 71 -7.17 3.16 16.39
CA GLY A 71 -5.93 3.16 15.60
C GLY A 71 -5.90 2.14 14.46
N VAL A 72 -4.87 2.24 13.61
CA VAL A 72 -4.63 1.28 12.54
C VAL A 72 -4.16 -0.06 13.13
N GLU A 73 -4.92 -1.13 12.90
CA GLU A 73 -4.54 -2.49 13.31
C GLU A 73 -3.97 -3.33 12.16
N ARG A 74 -4.40 -3.06 10.92
CA ARG A 74 -3.99 -3.82 9.73
C ARG A 74 -3.85 -2.90 8.53
N VAL A 75 -2.83 -3.15 7.74
CA VAL A 75 -2.65 -2.56 6.42
C VAL A 75 -2.69 -3.68 5.40
N GLN A 76 -3.33 -3.43 4.26
CA GLN A 76 -3.42 -4.39 3.19
C GLN A 76 -3.24 -3.70 1.84
N PHE A 77 -2.36 -4.28 1.04
CA PHE A 77 -2.24 -3.97 -0.38
C PHE A 77 -3.06 -4.99 -1.16
N ARG A 78 -3.85 -4.51 -2.12
CA ARG A 78 -4.70 -5.37 -2.95
C ARG A 78 -4.49 -4.97 -4.40
N PHE A 79 -4.19 -5.96 -5.22
CA PHE A 79 -4.10 -5.82 -6.67
C PHE A 79 -5.25 -6.59 -7.32
N GLY A 80 -6.00 -5.94 -8.21
CA GLY A 80 -7.14 -6.61 -8.87
C GLY A 80 -8.04 -5.67 -9.67
N SER A 81 -8.90 -6.28 -10.49
CA SER A 81 -9.87 -5.62 -11.37
C SER A 81 -11.29 -6.16 -11.16
N ASN A 82 -12.30 -5.40 -11.56
CA ASN A 82 -13.72 -5.77 -11.45
C ASN A 82 -14.28 -6.46 -12.71
N GLY A 83 -13.43 -6.86 -13.65
CA GLY A 83 -13.90 -7.46 -14.90
C GLY A 83 -12.83 -7.75 -15.94
N ASN A 84 -11.59 -7.28 -15.73
CA ASN A 84 -10.47 -7.58 -16.62
C ASN A 84 -9.59 -8.67 -15.99
N VAL A 85 -9.03 -9.51 -16.84
CA VAL A 85 -7.87 -10.32 -16.48
C VAL A 85 -6.65 -9.41 -16.61
N SER A 86 -5.88 -9.25 -15.52
CA SER A 86 -4.62 -8.51 -15.55
C SER A 86 -3.63 -9.19 -16.50
N ASP A 87 -2.80 -8.40 -17.18
CA ASP A 87 -1.67 -8.95 -17.92
C ASP A 87 -0.67 -9.53 -16.91
N PRO A 88 0.00 -10.67 -17.20
CA PRO A 88 1.07 -11.19 -16.35
C PRO A 88 2.19 -10.19 -16.02
N VAL A 89 2.37 -9.12 -16.82
CA VAL A 89 3.35 -8.06 -16.51
C VAL A 89 2.81 -6.95 -15.61
N ASP A 90 1.52 -6.95 -15.28
CA ASP A 90 0.94 -5.92 -14.42
C ASP A 90 1.42 -6.12 -12.97
N THR A 91 2.13 -5.13 -12.44
CA THR A 91 2.73 -5.20 -11.11
C THR A 91 2.33 -4.01 -10.25
N PHE A 92 2.31 -4.23 -8.94
CA PHE A 92 2.25 -3.18 -7.93
C PHE A 92 3.50 -3.29 -7.05
N ALA A 93 4.45 -2.39 -7.25
CA ALA A 93 5.72 -2.41 -6.57
C ALA A 93 5.71 -1.53 -5.31
N ILE A 94 6.38 -2.00 -4.26
CA ILE A 94 6.67 -1.26 -3.05
C ILE A 94 8.19 -1.33 -2.84
N GLU A 95 8.84 -0.19 -2.70
CA GLU A 95 10.29 -0.14 -2.40
C GLU A 95 10.60 0.00 -0.90
N ARG A 96 9.68 0.61 -0.15
CA ARG A 96 9.84 0.85 1.28
C ARG A 96 8.47 0.96 1.93
N TRP A 97 8.31 0.30 3.06
CA TRP A 97 7.10 0.30 3.86
C TRP A 97 7.45 0.60 5.30
N GLU A 98 6.81 1.61 5.89
CA GLU A 98 7.08 2.02 7.25
C GLU A 98 5.81 2.47 7.97
N VAL A 99 5.68 2.10 9.24
CA VAL A 99 4.55 2.43 10.11
C VAL A 99 5.08 3.09 11.37
N PHE A 100 4.48 4.22 11.72
CA PHE A 100 4.77 4.94 12.95
C PHE A 100 3.58 4.87 13.91
N SER A 101 3.84 4.80 15.22
CA SER A 101 2.78 4.87 16.24
C SER A 101 2.35 6.30 16.58
N ASP A 102 3.02 7.30 16.02
CA ASP A 102 2.72 8.72 16.20
C ASP A 102 2.66 9.47 14.87
N THR A 103 1.93 10.58 14.86
CA THR A 103 1.75 11.42 13.68
C THR A 103 2.97 12.30 13.36
N ALA A 104 3.93 12.43 14.29
CA ALA A 104 5.17 13.15 14.04
C ALA A 104 6.19 12.31 13.23
N GLY A 105 5.91 11.02 13.01
CA GLY A 105 6.79 10.11 12.28
C GLY A 105 8.08 9.81 13.05
N THR A 106 8.02 9.76 14.39
CA THR A 106 9.22 9.65 15.23
C THR A 106 9.43 8.27 15.84
N THR A 107 8.36 7.50 16.04
CA THR A 107 8.40 6.18 16.66
C THR A 107 7.99 5.12 15.63
N SER A 108 8.98 4.61 14.89
CA SER A 108 8.78 3.52 13.94
C SER A 108 8.47 2.22 14.68
N VAL A 109 7.37 1.55 14.30
CA VAL A 109 6.93 0.27 14.88
C VAL A 109 7.01 -0.88 13.88
N PHE A 110 7.14 -0.57 12.60
CA PHE A 110 7.43 -1.51 11.53
C PHE A 110 8.16 -0.75 10.43
N ALA A 111 9.24 -1.33 9.90
CA ALA A 111 9.91 -0.84 8.72
C ALA A 111 10.45 -2.02 7.91
N ASP A 112 10.30 -1.96 6.60
CA ASP A 112 10.90 -2.89 5.66
C ASP A 112 11.32 -2.15 4.38
N ASP A 113 12.57 -2.37 3.96
CA ASP A 113 13.14 -1.84 2.72
C ASP A 113 13.45 -2.96 1.70
N PHE A 114 13.07 -4.20 2.03
CA PHE A 114 13.18 -5.40 1.21
C PHE A 114 14.61 -5.81 0.82
N THR A 115 15.64 -5.08 1.26
CA THR A 115 17.04 -5.34 0.88
C THR A 115 17.64 -6.59 1.54
N GLY A 116 17.00 -7.07 2.61
CA GLY A 116 17.41 -8.27 3.35
C GLY A 116 16.96 -9.58 2.72
N TYR A 117 16.08 -9.55 1.72
CA TYR A 117 15.48 -10.74 1.12
C TYR A 117 16.16 -11.16 -0.18
N THR A 118 16.02 -12.43 -0.53
CA THR A 118 16.57 -12.94 -1.78
C THR A 118 15.67 -12.57 -2.95
N ILE A 119 16.23 -11.93 -3.97
CA ILE A 119 15.51 -11.63 -5.22
C ILE A 119 14.95 -12.92 -5.81
N GLY A 120 13.67 -12.89 -6.19
CA GLY A 120 12.92 -14.01 -6.76
C GLY A 120 12.21 -14.88 -5.73
N ASN A 121 12.48 -14.71 -4.42
CA ASN A 121 11.74 -15.42 -3.39
C ASN A 121 10.38 -14.77 -3.12
N SER A 122 9.42 -15.61 -2.75
CA SER A 122 8.10 -15.17 -2.32
C SER A 122 8.14 -14.72 -0.85
N LEU A 123 7.54 -13.57 -0.57
CA LEU A 123 7.36 -13.07 0.79
C LEU A 123 6.14 -13.68 1.49
N ASP A 124 5.27 -14.38 0.76
CA ASP A 124 4.16 -15.13 1.32
C ASP A 124 4.67 -16.46 1.91
N PRO A 125 4.57 -16.70 3.22
CA PRO A 125 5.10 -17.90 3.86
C PRO A 125 4.35 -19.19 3.49
N ASN A 126 3.20 -19.11 2.82
CA ASN A 126 2.47 -20.25 2.27
C ASN A 126 2.22 -20.08 0.76
N ALA A 127 3.11 -19.40 0.03
CA ALA A 127 3.01 -19.33 -1.42
C ALA A 127 2.96 -20.75 -2.01
N VAL A 128 2.05 -20.95 -2.97
CA VAL A 128 1.90 -22.18 -3.73
C VAL A 128 1.75 -21.77 -5.17
N ALA A 129 2.43 -22.46 -6.09
CA ALA A 129 2.26 -22.19 -7.52
C ALA A 129 0.78 -22.24 -7.93
N ILE A 130 0.30 -21.17 -8.56
CA ILE A 130 -1.04 -21.14 -9.13
C ILE A 130 -0.91 -21.28 -10.66
N PRO A 131 -1.51 -22.30 -11.30
CA PRO A 131 -1.47 -22.44 -12.75
C PRO A 131 -1.88 -21.13 -13.47
N PRO A 132 -1.16 -20.70 -14.52
CA PRO A 132 -0.27 -21.48 -15.38
C PRO A 132 1.21 -21.53 -14.95
N GLU A 133 1.55 -21.13 -13.73
CA GLU A 133 2.93 -21.14 -13.25
C GLU A 133 3.55 -22.55 -13.29
N THR A 134 4.81 -22.61 -13.73
CA THR A 134 5.52 -23.89 -13.98
C THR A 134 6.48 -24.27 -12.86
N VAL A 135 6.67 -23.42 -11.85
CA VAL A 135 7.63 -23.60 -10.75
C VAL A 135 6.98 -23.18 -9.43
N ASP A 136 7.20 -23.96 -8.38
CA ASP A 136 6.78 -23.63 -7.01
C ASP A 136 7.59 -22.43 -6.48
N PRO A 137 6.95 -21.36 -5.97
CA PRO A 137 7.66 -20.24 -5.39
C PRO A 137 8.61 -20.69 -4.29
N THR A 138 9.85 -20.22 -4.34
CA THR A 138 10.78 -20.39 -3.22
C THR A 138 10.39 -19.40 -2.13
N ILE A 139 9.98 -19.90 -0.97
CA ILE A 139 9.55 -19.09 0.17
C ILE A 139 10.77 -18.42 0.81
N GLU A 140 10.70 -17.12 1.04
CA GLU A 140 11.68 -16.38 1.83
C GLU A 140 11.54 -16.75 3.33
N PRO A 141 12.62 -17.20 4.01
CA PRO A 141 12.52 -17.59 5.41
C PRO A 141 12.26 -16.40 6.35
N GLY A 142 11.31 -16.56 7.28
CA GLY A 142 11.15 -15.64 8.42
C GLY A 142 10.55 -14.28 8.06
N THR A 143 9.80 -14.20 6.97
CA THR A 143 9.10 -12.96 6.60
C THR A 143 8.06 -12.58 7.65
N PRO A 144 7.86 -11.28 7.94
CA PRO A 144 6.81 -10.81 8.84
C PRO A 144 5.42 -10.77 8.18
N TYR A 145 5.35 -11.11 6.89
CA TYR A 145 4.14 -10.98 6.07
C TYR A 145 3.19 -12.17 6.26
N ASN A 146 1.89 -11.90 6.08
CA ASN A 146 0.85 -12.92 6.24
C ASN A 146 0.57 -13.65 4.93
N SER A 147 0.03 -14.86 5.02
CA SER A 147 -0.24 -15.72 3.86
C SER A 147 -1.65 -15.60 3.28
N SER A 148 -2.21 -14.39 3.30
CA SER A 148 -3.56 -14.14 2.77
C SER A 148 -3.55 -13.26 1.52
N SER A 149 -2.42 -13.26 0.82
CA SER A 149 -2.16 -12.45 -0.37
C SER A 149 -2.18 -13.26 -1.65
N ASN A 150 -2.25 -12.57 -2.78
CA ASN A 150 -1.69 -13.09 -4.03
C ASN A 150 -0.17 -13.26 -3.85
N GLU A 151 0.50 -13.93 -4.78
CA GLU A 151 1.95 -14.05 -4.75
C GLU A 151 2.62 -12.65 -4.66
N VAL A 152 3.56 -12.51 -3.72
CA VAL A 152 4.38 -11.31 -3.54
C VAL A 152 5.82 -11.75 -3.67
N VAL A 153 6.54 -11.23 -4.67
CA VAL A 153 7.92 -11.64 -4.97
C VAL A 153 8.87 -10.46 -4.78
N VAL A 154 10.07 -10.75 -4.29
CA VAL A 154 11.15 -9.76 -4.21
C VAL A 154 11.75 -9.56 -5.59
N GLU A 155 11.67 -8.35 -6.12
CA GLU A 155 12.26 -8.02 -7.43
C GLU A 155 13.35 -6.97 -7.31
N SER A 156 14.27 -6.99 -8.28
CA SER A 156 15.19 -5.87 -8.45
C SER A 156 14.45 -4.73 -9.13
N LEU A 157 14.36 -3.58 -8.46
CA LEU A 157 14.03 -2.32 -9.12
C LEU A 157 15.23 -1.98 -10.01
N GLY A 158 15.19 -2.41 -11.27
CA GLY A 158 16.27 -2.21 -12.22
C GLY A 158 16.84 -0.79 -12.11
N GLY A 159 18.16 -0.68 -11.99
CA GLY A 159 18.82 0.63 -11.84
C GLY A 159 18.39 1.57 -12.97
N GLN A 160 17.95 2.77 -12.58
CA GLN A 160 17.63 3.85 -13.52
C GLN A 160 18.80 4.16 -14.45
#